data_AF-A0A952LUL1-F1
#
_entry.id   AF-A0A952LUL1-F1
#
_cell.length_a   1.000
_cell.length_b   1.000
_cell.length_c   1.000
_cell.angle_alpha   90.00
_cell.angle_beta   90.00
_cell.angle_gamma   90.00
#
_symmetry.space_group_name_H-M   'P 1'
#
loop_
_entity.id
_entity.type
_entity.pdbx_description
1 polymer ?
#
loop_
_entity_poly.entity_id
_entity_poly.type
_entity_poly.pdbx_seq_one_letter_code
_entity_poly.pdbx_strand_id
1 'polypeptide(L)'
;MKEKSRFYEKDPLVNQAVEALFSFPPAFQSIIAEGLAEIAERECRANELAEQLKSLGTDKVMALYKSKRKGRTYDQNPQTHKMMNYLMLLSEENRQLMARETLQLMSCIQDYLSLCKEYESQTSAEAMQTLTGTYTGHGEKATREFLKTVKVQFMENLAGRGEKITGFGNDMAVKGD
;
A
#
# COMPACT_ATOMS: atom_id res chain seq x y z
N MET A 1 -16.70 -1.82 30.46
CA MET A 1 -16.31 -0.63 29.67
C MET A 1 -16.64 -0.91 28.22
N LYS A 2 -17.50 -0.14 27.54
CA LYS A 2 -17.61 -0.24 26.08
C LYS A 2 -16.31 0.31 25.50
N GLU A 3 -15.44 -0.54 24.98
CA GLU A 3 -14.35 -0.09 24.13
C GLU A 3 -14.96 0.77 23.02
N LYS A 4 -14.48 2.00 22.90
CA LYS A 4 -14.87 2.86 21.78
C LYS A 4 -14.29 2.23 20.53
N SER A 5 -15.08 1.39 19.88
CA SER A 5 -14.69 0.77 18.63
C SER A 5 -14.33 1.85 17.60
N ARG A 6 -13.18 1.68 16.95
CA ARG A 6 -12.63 2.61 15.96
C ARG A 6 -13.57 2.67 14.75
N PHE A 7 -13.49 3.73 13.95
CA PHE A 7 -14.43 3.92 12.84
C PHE A 7 -14.38 2.76 11.81
N TYR A 8 -13.19 2.21 11.58
CA TYR A 8 -12.95 1.14 10.62
C TYR A 8 -13.28 -0.25 11.16
N GLU A 9 -13.33 -0.43 12.49
CA GLU A 9 -13.69 -1.72 13.13
C GLU A 9 -15.18 -2.05 12.96
N LYS A 10 -16.00 -1.07 12.57
CA LYS A 10 -17.43 -1.24 12.34
C LYS A 10 -17.75 -1.99 11.04
N ASP A 11 -16.83 -1.96 10.08
CA ASP A 11 -16.95 -2.67 8.80
C ASP A 11 -15.89 -3.79 8.78
N PRO A 12 -16.29 -5.07 8.77
CA PRO A 12 -15.35 -6.19 8.82
C PRO A 12 -14.32 -6.19 7.70
N LEU A 13 -14.70 -5.76 6.49
CA LEU A 13 -13.81 -5.72 5.33
C LEU A 13 -12.76 -4.62 5.50
N VAL A 14 -13.20 -3.44 5.94
CA VAL A 14 -12.29 -2.32 6.19
C VAL A 14 -11.37 -2.65 7.37
N ASN A 15 -11.86 -3.31 8.41
CA ASN A 15 -11.04 -3.75 9.53
C ASN A 15 -9.94 -4.72 9.07
N GLN A 16 -10.30 -5.73 8.28
CA GLN A 16 -9.35 -6.70 7.74
C GLN A 16 -8.26 -6.02 6.89
N ALA A 17 -8.65 -5.08 6.03
CA ALA A 17 -7.71 -4.33 5.20
C ALA A 17 -6.72 -3.50 6.04
N VAL A 18 -7.23 -2.82 7.06
CA VAL A 18 -6.41 -2.00 7.97
C VAL A 18 -5.46 -2.87 8.80
N GLU A 19 -5.94 -3.99 9.34
CA GLU A 19 -5.10 -4.95 10.08
C GLU A 19 -4.02 -5.56 9.19
N ALA A 20 -4.35 -5.90 7.94
CA ALA A 20 -3.39 -6.42 6.97
C ALA A 20 -2.26 -5.40 6.70
N LEU A 21 -2.60 -4.12 6.46
CA LEU A 21 -1.61 -3.05 6.29
C LEU A 21 -0.68 -2.95 7.52
N PHE A 22 -1.24 -2.96 8.73
CA PHE A 22 -0.45 -2.80 9.96
C PHE A 22 0.31 -4.05 10.40
N SER A 23 0.13 -5.19 9.72
CA SER A 23 0.94 -6.39 9.95
C SER A 23 2.36 -6.29 9.36
N PHE A 24 2.60 -5.37 8.44
CA PHE A 24 3.91 -5.17 7.81
C PHE A 24 4.88 -4.35 8.68
N PRO A 25 6.20 -4.42 8.45
CA PRO A 25 7.17 -3.52 9.06
C PRO A 25 6.89 -2.03 8.76
N PRO A 26 7.18 -1.09 9.66
CA PRO A 26 6.86 0.34 9.48
C PRO A 26 7.36 0.97 8.18
N ALA A 27 8.53 0.56 7.69
CA ALA A 27 9.06 1.04 6.41
C ALA A 27 8.15 0.66 5.23
N PHE A 28 7.64 -0.56 5.20
CA PHE A 28 6.71 -1.03 4.16
C PHE A 28 5.32 -0.46 4.35
N GLN A 29 4.85 -0.32 5.60
CA GLN A 29 3.59 0.37 5.89
C GLN A 29 3.56 1.78 5.26
N SER A 30 4.68 2.51 5.34
CA SER A 30 4.80 3.85 4.76
C SER A 30 4.64 3.84 3.24
N ILE A 31 5.36 2.94 2.55
CA ILE A 31 5.33 2.81 1.08
C ILE A 31 3.94 2.41 0.60
N ILE A 32 3.35 1.41 1.25
CA ILE A 32 2.03 0.90 0.90
C ILE A 32 0.96 1.98 1.15
N ALA A 33 1.01 2.66 2.28
CA ALA A 33 0.06 3.71 2.62
C ALA A 33 0.13 4.90 1.66
N GLU A 34 1.31 5.23 1.16
CA GLU A 34 1.49 6.26 0.12
C GLU A 34 0.79 5.85 -1.18
N GLY A 35 1.06 4.64 -1.68
CA GLY A 35 0.39 4.13 -2.89
C GLY A 35 -1.13 4.03 -2.75
N LEU A 36 -1.63 3.62 -1.58
CA LEU A 36 -3.07 3.57 -1.31
C LEU A 36 -3.70 4.97 -1.19
N ALA A 37 -2.96 5.96 -0.67
CA ALA A 37 -3.42 7.34 -0.63
C ALA A 37 -3.57 7.91 -2.06
N GLU A 38 -2.65 7.60 -2.97
CA GLU A 38 -2.75 7.98 -4.39
C GLU A 38 -4.00 7.36 -5.06
N ILE A 39 -4.30 6.08 -4.78
CA ILE A 39 -5.53 5.44 -5.27
C ILE A 39 -6.76 6.15 -4.69
N ALA A 40 -6.77 6.46 -3.40
CA ALA A 40 -7.88 7.17 -2.76
C ALA A 40 -8.10 8.59 -3.34
N GLU A 41 -7.03 9.28 -3.70
CA GLU A 41 -7.10 10.58 -4.38
C GLU A 41 -7.70 10.43 -5.77
N ARG A 42 -7.20 9.47 -6.57
CA ARG A 42 -7.63 9.27 -7.96
C ARG A 42 -9.06 8.74 -8.07
N GLU A 43 -9.38 7.69 -7.34
CA GLU A 43 -10.65 6.95 -7.49
C GLU A 43 -11.76 7.53 -6.60
N CYS A 44 -11.41 8.14 -5.47
CA CYS A 44 -12.37 8.59 -4.47
C CYS A 44 -12.33 10.08 -4.16
N ARG A 45 -11.44 10.85 -4.83
CA ARG A 45 -11.25 12.30 -4.63
C ARG A 45 -10.99 12.67 -3.16
N ALA A 46 -10.22 11.82 -2.47
CA ALA A 46 -10.00 11.95 -1.03
C ALA A 46 -9.30 13.27 -0.64
N ASN A 47 -8.45 13.82 -1.52
CA ASN A 47 -7.85 15.15 -1.38
C ASN A 47 -8.90 16.27 -1.37
N GLU A 48 -9.85 16.28 -2.31
CA GLU A 48 -10.91 17.29 -2.36
C GLU A 48 -11.78 17.25 -1.09
N LEU A 49 -12.13 16.04 -0.63
CA LEU A 49 -12.87 15.84 0.62
C LEU A 49 -12.08 16.35 1.83
N ALA A 50 -10.75 16.18 1.84
CA ALA A 50 -9.89 16.66 2.90
C ALA A 50 -9.75 18.18 2.94
N GLU A 51 -9.96 18.88 1.81
CA GLU A 51 -10.01 20.34 1.75
C GLU A 51 -11.37 20.87 2.19
N GLN A 52 -12.44 20.11 1.96
CA GLN A 52 -13.83 20.49 2.25
C GLN A 52 -14.31 20.04 3.65
N LEU A 53 -13.45 20.11 4.68
CA LEU A 53 -13.76 19.61 6.03
C LEU A 53 -15.06 20.14 6.64
N LYS A 54 -15.50 21.34 6.26
CA LYS A 54 -16.73 21.97 6.77
C LYS A 54 -18.01 21.23 6.37
N SER A 55 -18.01 20.44 5.30
CA SER A 55 -19.19 19.70 4.82
C SER A 55 -19.33 18.29 5.41
N LEU A 56 -18.33 17.79 6.15
CA LEU A 56 -18.23 16.40 6.59
C LEU A 56 -18.92 16.08 7.93
N GLY A 57 -19.52 17.08 8.56
CA GLY A 57 -20.15 16.98 9.88
C GLY A 57 -19.16 17.02 11.04
N THR A 58 -19.63 17.51 12.20
CA THR A 58 -18.80 17.85 13.37
C THR A 58 -17.98 16.66 13.89
N ASP A 59 -18.52 15.44 13.82
CA ASP A 59 -17.88 14.23 14.35
C ASP A 59 -16.59 13.86 13.60
N LYS A 60 -16.61 13.95 12.25
CA LYS A 60 -15.43 13.67 11.42
C LYS A 60 -14.36 14.75 11.59
N VAL A 61 -14.76 16.01 11.65
CA VAL A 61 -13.85 17.14 11.91
C VAL A 61 -13.15 16.99 13.25
N MET A 62 -13.90 16.63 14.30
CA MET A 62 -13.33 16.40 15.63
C MET A 62 -12.42 15.18 15.68
N ALA A 63 -12.73 14.12 14.94
CA ALA A 63 -11.87 12.94 14.83
C ALA A 63 -10.53 13.28 14.13
N LEU A 64 -10.55 14.08 13.06
CA LEU A 64 -9.34 14.59 12.39
C LEU A 64 -8.53 15.52 13.29
N TYR A 65 -9.20 16.39 14.05
CA TYR A 65 -8.51 17.27 14.97
C TYR A 65 -7.83 16.48 16.11
N LYS A 66 -8.48 15.41 16.59
CA LYS A 66 -7.90 14.49 17.59
C LYS A 66 -6.77 13.65 17.02
N SER A 67 -6.83 13.22 15.75
CA SER A 67 -5.75 12.46 15.12
C SER A 67 -4.45 13.28 15.04
N LYS A 68 -4.54 14.58 14.81
CA LYS A 68 -3.38 15.51 14.81
C LYS A 68 -2.65 15.61 16.16
N ARG A 69 -3.25 15.14 17.27
CA ARG A 69 -2.61 15.13 18.60
C ARG A 69 -1.67 13.92 18.85
N LYS A 70 -1.32 13.15 17.80
CA LYS A 70 -0.28 12.09 17.78
C LYS A 70 -0.34 11.07 18.93
N GLY A 71 -1.50 10.45 19.15
CA GLY A 71 -1.67 9.44 20.20
C GLY A 71 -1.57 7.98 19.74
N ARG A 72 -1.76 7.70 18.45
CA ARG A 72 -1.85 6.31 17.93
C ARG A 72 -0.57 5.94 17.17
N THR A 73 -0.24 4.65 17.14
CA THR A 73 0.99 4.14 16.51
C THR A 73 1.12 4.58 15.05
N TYR A 74 0.01 4.59 14.31
CA TYR A 74 -0.05 5.03 12.91
C TYR A 74 -0.19 6.54 12.70
N ASP A 75 -0.39 7.33 13.76
CA ASP A 75 -0.33 8.80 13.68
C ASP A 75 1.12 9.32 13.68
N GLN A 76 2.09 8.43 13.93
CA GLN A 76 3.51 8.77 13.96
C GLN A 76 4.15 8.77 12.57
N ASN A 77 3.65 7.94 11.65
CA ASN A 77 4.07 7.94 10.25
C ASN A 77 3.12 8.83 9.40
N PRO A 78 3.65 9.83 8.67
CA PRO A 78 2.81 10.75 7.90
C PRO A 78 1.94 10.08 6.82
N GLN A 79 2.46 9.05 6.15
CA GLN A 79 1.75 8.38 5.05
C GLN A 79 0.62 7.51 5.57
N THR A 80 0.87 6.72 6.62
CA THR A 80 -0.20 5.95 7.26
C THR A 80 -1.25 6.86 7.88
N HIS A 81 -0.83 7.99 8.46
CA HIS A 81 -1.77 8.98 8.99
C HIS A 81 -2.65 9.60 7.90
N LYS A 82 -2.06 9.98 6.76
CA LYS A 82 -2.78 10.49 5.58
C LYS A 82 -3.81 9.48 5.08
N MET A 83 -3.39 8.24 4.84
CA MET A 83 -4.27 7.17 4.37
C MET A 83 -5.43 6.89 5.35
N MET A 84 -5.15 6.82 6.65
CA MET A 84 -6.19 6.61 7.66
C MET A 84 -7.17 7.77 7.76
N ASN A 85 -6.71 9.01 7.58
CA ASN A 85 -7.59 10.18 7.51
C ASN A 85 -8.46 10.12 6.26
N TYR A 86 -7.92 9.74 5.10
CA TYR A 86 -8.71 9.55 3.88
C TYR A 86 -9.79 8.50 4.08
N LEU A 87 -9.47 7.30 4.56
CA LEU A 87 -10.48 6.28 4.87
C LEU A 87 -11.60 6.79 5.78
N MET A 88 -11.27 7.61 6.78
CA MET A 88 -12.27 8.18 7.68
C MET A 88 -13.20 9.19 6.97
N LEU A 89 -12.69 9.94 6.00
CA LEU A 89 -13.44 10.93 5.25
C LEU A 89 -14.41 10.30 4.25
N LEU A 90 -14.00 9.20 3.62
CA LEU A 90 -14.74 8.51 2.57
C LEU A 90 -16.16 8.09 2.99
N SER A 91 -17.03 7.93 1.99
CA SER A 91 -18.32 7.25 2.12
C SER A 91 -18.11 5.78 2.48
N GLU A 92 -19.17 5.09 2.89
CA GLU A 92 -19.08 3.64 3.17
C GLU A 92 -18.69 2.84 1.93
N GLU A 93 -19.31 3.13 0.78
CA GLU A 93 -18.98 2.54 -0.51
C GLU A 93 -17.51 2.74 -0.88
N ASN A 94 -17.00 3.97 -0.80
CA ASN A 94 -15.60 4.27 -1.12
C ASN A 94 -14.63 3.64 -0.10
N ARG A 95 -15.02 3.51 1.17
CA ARG A 95 -14.21 2.76 2.15
C ARG A 95 -14.11 1.28 1.77
N GLN A 96 -15.21 0.67 1.34
CA GLN A 96 -15.21 -0.73 0.90
C GLN A 96 -14.39 -0.94 -0.37
N LEU A 97 -14.47 0.00 -1.32
CA LEU A 97 -13.60 0.01 -2.50
C LEU A 97 -12.12 0.04 -2.07
N MET A 98 -11.74 1.00 -1.23
CA MET A 98 -10.36 1.12 -0.75
C MET A 98 -9.90 -0.11 0.05
N ALA A 99 -10.81 -0.77 0.78
CA ALA A 99 -10.50 -2.00 1.49
C ALA A 99 -10.19 -3.15 0.52
N ARG A 100 -10.91 -3.27 -0.60
CA ARG A 100 -10.62 -4.26 -1.65
C ARG A 100 -9.27 -3.99 -2.30
N GLU A 101 -9.01 -2.75 -2.69
CA GLU A 101 -7.73 -2.33 -3.27
C GLU A 101 -6.55 -2.62 -2.32
N THR A 102 -6.74 -2.36 -1.03
CA THR A 102 -5.75 -2.70 0.01
C THR A 102 -5.48 -4.19 0.03
N LEU A 103 -6.52 -5.03 0.12
CA LEU A 103 -6.37 -6.49 0.20
C LEU A 103 -5.78 -7.10 -1.08
N GLN A 104 -6.13 -6.57 -2.25
CA GLN A 104 -5.57 -7.00 -3.53
C GLN A 104 -4.07 -6.66 -3.64
N LEU A 105 -3.68 -5.44 -3.27
CA LEU A 105 -2.27 -5.07 -3.17
C LEU A 105 -1.53 -5.97 -2.16
N MET A 106 -2.14 -6.26 -1.01
CA MET A 106 -1.54 -7.14 0.00
C MET A 106 -1.34 -8.56 -0.54
N SER A 107 -2.28 -9.08 -1.33
CA SER A 107 -2.13 -10.37 -2.02
C SER A 107 -0.94 -10.36 -2.98
N CYS A 108 -0.79 -9.33 -3.80
CA CYS A 108 0.39 -9.20 -4.70
C CYS A 108 1.71 -9.13 -3.92
N ILE A 109 1.73 -8.42 -2.79
CA ILE A 109 2.91 -8.36 -1.91
C ILE A 109 3.21 -9.72 -1.27
N GLN A 110 2.20 -10.46 -0.85
CA GLN A 110 2.38 -11.81 -0.31
C GLN A 110 2.91 -12.78 -1.37
N ASP A 111 2.44 -12.69 -2.61
CA ASP A 111 2.96 -13.46 -3.74
C ASP A 111 4.44 -13.14 -3.97
N TYR A 112 4.82 -11.86 -3.95
CA TYR A 112 6.23 -11.43 -4.06
C TYR A 112 7.10 -11.97 -2.91
N LEU A 113 6.65 -11.82 -1.66
CA LEU A 113 7.40 -12.31 -0.50
C LEU A 113 7.55 -13.83 -0.51
N SER A 114 6.55 -14.54 -1.03
CA SER A 114 6.62 -16.00 -1.24
C SER A 114 7.67 -16.36 -2.28
N LEU A 115 7.75 -15.62 -3.40
CA LEU A 115 8.84 -15.78 -4.39
C LEU A 115 10.21 -15.49 -3.76
N CYS A 116 10.34 -14.41 -2.99
CA CYS A 116 11.59 -14.11 -2.30
C CYS A 116 12.04 -15.28 -1.41
N LYS A 117 11.09 -15.87 -0.66
CA LYS A 117 11.38 -17.04 0.19
C LYS A 117 11.75 -18.28 -0.62
N GLU A 118 11.02 -18.57 -1.71
CA GLU A 118 11.26 -19.73 -2.59
C GLU A 118 12.66 -19.70 -3.21
N TYR A 119 13.13 -18.51 -3.59
CA TYR A 119 14.42 -18.31 -4.27
C TYR A 119 15.51 -17.72 -3.37
N GLU A 120 15.36 -17.80 -2.05
CA GLU A 120 16.31 -17.30 -1.04
C GLU A 120 16.78 -15.85 -1.29
N SER A 121 15.89 -15.02 -1.81
CA SER A 121 16.13 -13.60 -2.07
C SER A 121 15.61 -12.74 -0.91
N GLN A 122 16.31 -11.63 -0.64
CA GLN A 122 15.85 -10.66 0.35
C GLN A 122 14.93 -9.62 -0.29
N THR A 123 13.86 -9.23 0.42
CA THR A 123 13.04 -8.08 0.03
C THR A 123 13.71 -6.78 0.44
N SER A 124 13.68 -5.78 -0.43
CA SER A 124 14.14 -4.42 -0.14
C SER A 124 12.98 -3.42 -0.12
N ALA A 125 13.21 -2.24 0.46
CA ALA A 125 12.24 -1.14 0.40
C ALA A 125 12.01 -0.65 -1.03
N GLU A 126 13.06 -0.64 -1.86
CA GLU A 126 12.98 -0.28 -3.28
C GLU A 126 12.09 -1.26 -4.06
N ALA A 127 12.27 -2.57 -3.88
CA ALA A 127 11.42 -3.57 -4.52
C ALA A 127 9.95 -3.43 -4.09
N MET A 128 9.71 -3.16 -2.80
CA MET A 128 8.36 -2.87 -2.29
C MET A 128 7.76 -1.61 -2.94
N GLN A 129 8.57 -0.58 -3.13
CA GLN A 129 8.16 0.66 -3.81
C GLN A 129 7.83 0.42 -5.28
N THR A 130 8.65 -0.34 -6.01
CA THR A 130 8.37 -0.72 -7.41
C THR A 130 7.09 -1.53 -7.52
N LEU A 131 6.89 -2.52 -6.64
CA LEU A 131 5.71 -3.36 -6.65
C LEU A 131 4.44 -2.55 -6.35
N THR A 132 4.49 -1.73 -5.30
CA THR A 132 3.38 -0.84 -4.91
C THR A 132 3.08 0.17 -6.02
N GLY A 133 4.10 0.82 -6.57
CA GLY A 133 3.94 1.78 -7.67
C GLY A 133 3.36 1.14 -8.93
N THR A 134 3.78 -0.08 -9.27
CA THR A 134 3.21 -0.84 -10.39
C THR A 134 1.72 -1.08 -10.19
N TYR A 135 1.31 -1.48 -8.98
CA TYR A 135 -0.09 -1.67 -8.64
C TYR A 135 -0.87 -0.35 -8.69
N THR A 136 -0.35 0.70 -8.07
CA THR A 136 -1.00 2.00 -8.03
C THR A 136 -1.20 2.60 -9.43
N GLY A 137 -0.23 2.45 -10.33
CA GLY A 137 -0.27 2.99 -11.68
C GLY A 137 -1.02 2.14 -12.70
N HIS A 138 -0.98 0.81 -12.57
CA HIS A 138 -1.43 -0.12 -13.62
C HIS A 138 -2.41 -1.21 -13.13
N GLY A 139 -2.68 -1.27 -11.82
CA GLY A 139 -3.63 -2.19 -11.21
C GLY A 139 -3.13 -3.63 -11.09
N GLU A 140 -3.97 -4.46 -10.47
CA GLU A 140 -3.65 -5.85 -10.09
C GLU A 140 -3.11 -6.69 -11.24
N LYS A 141 -3.73 -6.63 -12.42
CA LYS A 141 -3.35 -7.46 -13.57
C LYS A 141 -1.90 -7.21 -13.99
N ALA A 142 -1.52 -5.94 -14.13
CA ALA A 142 -0.17 -5.57 -14.51
C ALA A 142 0.85 -5.95 -13.42
N THR A 143 0.48 -5.79 -12.14
CA THR A 143 1.32 -6.25 -11.02
C THR A 143 1.55 -7.76 -11.06
N ARG A 144 0.51 -8.55 -11.35
CA ARG A 144 0.64 -10.02 -11.48
C ARG A 144 1.50 -10.43 -12.67
N GLU A 145 1.45 -9.69 -13.78
CA GLU A 145 2.34 -9.89 -14.92
C GLU A 145 3.80 -9.54 -14.56
N PHE A 146 4.01 -8.42 -13.86
CA PHE A 146 5.33 -8.06 -13.32
C PHE A 146 5.91 -9.15 -12.40
N LEU A 147 5.10 -9.74 -11.52
CA LEU A 147 5.54 -10.83 -10.64
C LEU A 147 6.00 -12.08 -11.42
N LYS A 148 5.40 -12.36 -12.58
CA LYS A 148 5.88 -13.45 -13.46
C LYS A 148 7.29 -13.15 -13.98
N THR A 149 7.56 -11.90 -14.37
CA THR A 149 8.89 -11.47 -14.81
C THR A 149 9.91 -11.58 -13.68
N VAL A 150 9.56 -11.15 -12.47
CA VAL A 150 10.40 -11.31 -11.27
C VAL A 150 10.75 -12.78 -11.02
N LYS A 151 9.76 -13.68 -11.14
CA LYS A 151 10.00 -15.12 -11.00
C LYS A 151 11.02 -15.64 -12.03
N VAL A 152 10.90 -15.24 -13.30
CA VAL A 152 11.84 -15.63 -14.35
C VAL A 152 13.25 -15.14 -14.00
N GLN A 153 13.40 -13.89 -13.57
CA GLN A 153 14.69 -13.34 -13.16
C GLN A 153 15.29 -14.10 -11.96
N PHE A 154 14.49 -14.47 -10.97
CA PHE A 154 14.95 -15.28 -9.85
C PHE A 154 15.41 -16.67 -10.31
N MET A 155 14.70 -17.30 -11.26
CA MET A 155 15.11 -18.58 -11.85
C MET A 155 16.43 -18.44 -12.63
N GLU A 156 16.59 -17.39 -13.43
CA GLU A 156 17.82 -17.13 -14.19
C GLU A 156 18.99 -16.85 -13.26
N ASN A 157 18.80 -16.09 -12.18
CA ASN A 157 19.83 -15.86 -11.18
C ASN A 157 20.22 -17.14 -10.43
N LEU A 158 19.27 -18.04 -10.20
CA LEU A 158 19.54 -19.33 -9.58
C LEU A 158 20.28 -20.29 -10.53
N ALA A 159 19.90 -20.31 -11.81
CA ALA A 159 20.60 -21.08 -12.86
C ALA A 159 22.00 -20.50 -13.14
N GLY A 160 22.11 -19.18 -13.17
CA GLY A 160 23.34 -18.42 -13.29
C GLY A 160 24.22 -18.44 -12.04
N ARG A 161 23.73 -18.89 -10.87
CA ARG A 161 24.63 -19.25 -9.76
C ARG A 161 25.47 -20.50 -10.05
N GLY A 162 25.22 -21.20 -11.15
CA GLY A 162 26.16 -22.13 -11.79
C GLY A 162 27.30 -21.45 -12.57
N GLU A 163 27.16 -20.18 -12.95
CA GLU A 163 28.16 -19.37 -13.66
C GLU A 163 28.19 -17.94 -13.10
N LYS A 164 29.12 -17.66 -12.18
CA LYS A 164 29.32 -16.33 -11.56
C LYS A 164 29.13 -15.18 -12.56
N ILE A 165 28.06 -14.40 -12.41
CA ILE A 165 27.98 -13.06 -13.01
C ILE A 165 27.80 -12.03 -11.89
N THR A 166 28.79 -11.15 -11.81
CA THR A 166 28.87 -9.98 -10.95
C THR A 166 28.21 -8.78 -11.63
N GLY A 167 27.29 -8.12 -10.93
CA GLY A 167 26.99 -6.69 -11.17
C GLY A 167 25.60 -6.40 -11.73
N PHE A 168 24.82 -5.67 -10.93
CA PHE A 168 23.72 -4.84 -11.44
C PHE A 168 24.35 -3.72 -12.29
N GLY A 169 24.19 -3.81 -13.61
CA GLY A 169 24.58 -2.78 -14.57
C GLY A 169 23.34 -2.18 -15.21
N ASN A 170 23.16 -0.87 -15.00
CA ASN A 170 22.26 0.01 -15.73
C ASN A 170 22.28 -0.29 -17.24
N ASP A 171 21.11 -0.47 -17.84
CA ASP A 171 20.87 -0.14 -19.25
C ASP A 171 19.37 0.11 -19.49
N MET A 172 18.90 1.29 -19.07
CA MET A 172 17.84 1.98 -19.80
C MET A 172 18.51 3.01 -20.71
N ALA A 173 18.98 2.56 -21.87
CA ALA A 173 19.31 3.44 -22.98
C ALA A 173 18.05 3.64 -23.83
N VAL A 174 17.56 4.87 -23.76
CA VAL A 174 16.58 5.49 -24.66
C VAL A 174 16.96 5.21 -26.13
N LYS A 175 16.01 4.70 -26.93
CA LYS A 175 16.04 4.85 -28.38
C LYS A 175 14.89 5.75 -28.80
N GLY A 176 15.26 6.94 -29.26
CA GLY A 176 14.41 7.76 -30.11
C GLY A 176 14.47 7.25 -31.54
N ASP A 177 13.37 7.47 -32.24
CA ASP A 177 13.30 7.75 -33.68
C ASP A 177 12.38 8.97 -33.84
#